data_AF-A0A133UYU0-F1
#
_entry.id   AF-A0A133UYU0-F1
#
_cell.length_a   1.000
_cell.length_b   1.000
_cell.length_c   1.000
_cell.angle_alpha   90.00
_cell.angle_beta   90.00
_cell.angle_gamma   90.00
#
_symmetry.space_group_name_H-M   'P 1'
#
loop_
_entity.id
_entity.type
_entity.pdbx_description
1 polymer ?
#
loop_
_entity_poly.entity_id
_entity_poly.type
_entity_poly.pdbx_seq_one_letter_code
_entity_poly.pdbx_strand_id
1 'polypeptide(L)' 'MKEPKTSFGIRTDEDLAKNLDKIVEESDDLNVSRSEAVESILMAYFKSDTDHVKKVRELVIRKRKGKI' A
#
# COMPACT_ATOMS: atom_id res chain seq x y z
N MET A 1 -11.58 20.50 -10.51
CA MET A 1 -12.45 19.32 -10.27
C MET A 1 -11.64 18.28 -9.54
N LYS A 2 -12.18 17.66 -8.48
CA LYS A 2 -11.52 16.49 -7.87
C LYS A 2 -11.53 15.36 -8.90
N GLU A 3 -10.40 14.70 -9.11
CA GLU A 3 -10.35 13.50 -9.93
C GLU A 3 -11.32 12.46 -9.35
N PRO A 4 -12.02 11.69 -10.19
CA PRO A 4 -12.95 10.66 -9.72
C PRO A 4 -12.18 9.62 -8.89
N LYS A 5 -12.58 9.43 -7.62
CA LYS A 5 -12.01 8.40 -6.75
C LYS A 5 -12.77 7.08 -6.91
N THR A 6 -12.05 5.96 -6.89
CA THR A 6 -12.61 4.61 -6.87
C THR A 6 -12.22 3.92 -5.56
N SER A 7 -13.18 3.24 -4.93
CA SER A 7 -12.94 2.43 -3.72
C SER A 7 -12.88 0.96 -4.08
N PHE A 8 -11.94 0.22 -3.49
CA PHE A 8 -11.88 -1.23 -3.57
C PHE A 8 -11.40 -1.82 -2.24
N GLY A 9 -11.97 -2.96 -1.85
CA GLY A 9 -11.63 -3.65 -0.60
C GLY A 9 -10.55 -4.71 -0.81
N ILE A 10 -9.60 -4.80 0.11
CA ILE A 10 -8.55 -5.83 0.12
C ILE A 10 -8.57 -6.60 1.45
N ARG A 11 -8.11 -7.85 1.42
CA ARG A 11 -7.78 -8.62 2.63
C ARG A 11 -6.28 -8.59 2.82
N THR A 12 -5.83 -8.20 4.00
CA THR A 12 -4.42 -8.18 4.39
C THR A 12 -4.21 -9.12 5.56
N ASP A 13 -2.96 -9.55 5.75
CA ASP A 13 -2.55 -10.11 7.02
C ASP A 13 -2.51 -9.02 8.11
N GLU A 14 -2.53 -9.46 9.37
CA GLU A 14 -2.59 -8.58 10.54
C GLU A 14 -1.32 -7.74 10.70
N ASP A 15 -0.16 -8.32 10.36
CA ASP A 15 1.13 -7.63 10.45
C ASP A 15 1.20 -6.47 9.45
N LEU A 16 0.73 -6.65 8.21
CA LEU A 16 0.63 -5.56 7.24
C LEU A 16 -0.34 -4.47 7.71
N ALA A 17 -1.45 -4.83 8.35
CA ALA A 17 -2.39 -3.86 8.90
C ALA A 17 -1.77 -3.03 10.04
N LYS A 18 -1.04 -3.67 10.95
CA LYS A 18 -0.32 -2.99 12.04
C LYS A 18 0.76 -2.06 11.52
N ASN A 19 1.49 -2.46 10.48
CA ASN A 19 2.49 -1.58 9.85
C ASN A 19 1.84 -0.35 9.23
N LEU A 20 0.65 -0.50 8.61
CA LEU A 20 -0.10 0.65 8.08
C LEU A 20 -0.62 1.55 9.21
N ASP A 21 -1.09 0.97 10.31
CA ASP A 21 -1.52 1.72 11.49
C ASP A 21 -0.39 2.56 12.07
N LYS A 22 0.79 1.98 12.19
CA LYS A 22 1.98 2.71 12.65
C LYS A 22 2.29 3.92 11.76
N ILE A 23 2.18 3.79 10.43
CA ILE A 23 2.37 4.93 9.51
C ILE A 23 1.34 6.04 9.77
N VAL A 24 0.08 5.66 10.04
CA VAL A 24 -0.99 6.61 10.36
C VAL A 24 -0.73 7.29 11.70
N GLU A 25 -0.37 6.52 12.74
CA GLU A 25 -0.05 7.04 14.08
C GLU A 25 1.17 7.98 14.07
N GLU A 26 2.21 7.64 13.31
CA GLU A 26 3.40 8.49 13.15
C GLU A 26 3.13 9.74 12.29
N SER A 27 1.95 9.83 11.66
CA SER A 27 1.49 10.97 10.84
C SER A 27 0.29 11.69 11.46
N ASP A 28 0.13 11.60 12.79
CA ASP A 28 -1.02 12.17 13.52
C ASP A 28 -1.14 13.70 13.35
N ASP A 29 -0.01 14.41 13.19
CA ASP A 29 0.03 15.85 12.90
C ASP A 29 -0.66 16.23 11.59
N LEU A 30 -0.75 15.28 10.65
CA LEU A 30 -1.41 15.44 9.37
C LEU A 30 -2.85 14.87 9.35
N ASN A 31 -3.29 14.22 10.44
CA ASN A 31 -4.59 13.55 10.56
C ASN A 31 -4.90 12.62 9.36
N VAL A 32 -3.88 11.86 8.94
CA VAL A 32 -3.93 11.00 7.75
C VAL A 32 -4.83 9.79 8.00
N SER A 33 -5.72 9.49 7.06
CA SER A 33 -6.49 8.23 7.11
C SER A 33 -5.69 7.05 6.54
N ARG A 34 -6.03 5.81 6.93
CA ARG A 34 -5.46 4.58 6.29
C ARG A 34 -5.57 4.61 4.76
N SER A 35 -6.72 5.07 4.24
CA SER A 35 -6.95 5.16 2.80
C SER A 35 -6.01 6.15 2.12
N GLU A 36 -5.76 7.30 2.76
CA GLU A 36 -4.85 8.33 2.26
C GLU A 36 -3.39 7.89 2.35
N ALA A 37 -3.00 7.19 3.41
CA ALA A 37 -1.69 6.56 3.52
C ALA A 37 -1.49 5.53 2.39
N VAL A 38 -2.46 4.64 2.15
CA VAL A 38 -2.40 3.66 1.05
C VAL A 38 -2.35 4.33 -0.32
N GLU A 39 -3.18 5.34 -0.56
CA GLU A 39 -3.17 6.14 -1.80
C GLU A 39 -1.78 6.74 -2.03
N SER A 40 -1.19 7.36 -1.00
CA SER A 40 0.14 7.97 -1.05
C SER A 40 1.25 6.93 -1.33
N ILE A 41 1.20 5.76 -0.68
CA ILE A 41 2.14 4.66 -0.92
C ILE A 41 2.04 4.15 -2.36
N LEU A 42 0.82 3.97 -2.88
CA LEU A 42 0.61 3.54 -4.27
C LEU A 42 1.09 4.59 -5.26
N MET A 43 0.83 5.87 -5.01
CA MET A 43 1.37 6.97 -5.82
C MET A 43 2.90 6.96 -5.83
N ALA A 44 3.55 6.81 -4.68
CA ALA A 44 5.00 6.73 -4.58
C ALA A 44 5.55 5.50 -5.32
N TYR A 45 4.89 4.34 -5.18
CA TYR A 45 5.23 3.12 -5.88
C TYR A 45 5.23 3.35 -7.39
N PHE A 46 4.11 3.78 -7.98
CA PHE A 46 3.98 3.96 -9.43
C PHE A 46 4.81 5.12 -10.01
N LYS A 47 5.19 6.12 -9.19
CA LYS A 47 6.11 7.19 -9.61
C LYS A 47 7.58 6.79 -9.61
N SER A 48 7.96 5.71 -8.93
CA SER A 48 9.36 5.27 -8.87
C SER A 48 9.79 4.55 -10.16
N ASP A 49 11.08 4.61 -10.48
CA ASP A 49 11.67 4.09 -11.72
C ASP A 49 11.90 2.56 -11.70
N THR A 50 11.07 1.82 -10.97
CA THR A 50 11.17 0.36 -10.86
C THR A 50 10.27 -0.31 -11.90
N ASP A 51 10.68 -1.47 -12.42
CA ASP A 51 9.78 -2.37 -13.15
C ASP A 51 8.75 -2.97 -12.17
N HIS A 52 7.64 -2.26 -12.01
CA HIS A 52 6.56 -2.58 -11.09
C HIS A 52 5.90 -3.91 -11.39
N VAL A 53 5.77 -4.24 -12.68
CA VAL A 53 5.13 -5.49 -13.12
C VAL A 53 6.00 -6.67 -12.71
N LYS A 54 7.30 -6.62 -13.02
CA LYS A 54 8.24 -7.67 -12.62
C LYS A 54 8.29 -7.85 -11.11
N LYS A 55 8.38 -6.75 -10.35
CA LYS A 55 8.45 -6.78 -8.88
C LYS A 55 7.19 -7.38 -8.25
N VAL A 56 5.99 -6.95 -8.67
CA VAL A 56 4.73 -7.52 -8.17
C VAL A 56 4.63 -9.00 -8.52
N ARG A 57 4.97 -9.39 -9.75
CA ARG A 57 4.94 -10.81 -10.17
C ARG A 57 5.84 -11.67 -9.29
N GLU A 58 7.05 -11.21 -9.02
CA GLU A 58 7.99 -11.90 -8.14
C GLU A 58 7.44 -12.04 -6.71
N LEU A 59 6.93 -10.95 -6.12
CA LEU A 59 6.36 -10.97 -4.78
C LEU A 59 5.18 -11.92 -4.66
N VAL A 60 4.27 -11.93 -5.66
CA VAL A 60 3.14 -12.87 -5.69
C VAL A 60 3.62 -14.31 -5.74
N ILE A 61 4.63 -14.63 -6.55
CA ILE A 61 5.21 -15.98 -6.62
C ILE A 61 5.82 -16.38 -5.27
N ARG A 62 6.60 -15.48 -4.64
CA ARG A 62 7.22 -15.75 -3.34
C ARG A 62 6.18 -15.95 -2.23
N LYS A 63 5.15 -15.10 -2.17
CA LYS A 63 4.04 -15.22 -1.20
C LYS A 63 3.29 -16.54 -1.37
N ARG A 64 2.96 -16.94 -2.60
CA ARG A 64 2.32 -18.24 -2.89
C ARG A 64 3.17 -19.46 -2.52
N LYS A 65 4.50 -19.29 -2.45
CA LYS A 65 5.44 -20.33 -2.04
C LYS A 65 5.76 -20.29 -0.53
N GLY A 66 5.13 -19.40 0.24
CA GLY A 66 5.42 -19.24 1.67
C GLY A 66 6.84 -18.74 1.96
N LYS A 67 7.40 -17.94 1.06
CA LYS A 67 8.78 -17.40 1.15
C LYS A 67 8.83 -15.94 1.63
N ILE A 68 7.70 -15.42 2.11
CA ILE A 68 7.50 -14.10 2.71
C ILE A 68 6.50 -14.32 3.84
#